data_AF-A0A9W4J6P3-F1
#
_entry.id   AF-A0A9W4J6P3-F1
#
_cell.length_a   1.000
_cell.length_b   1.000
_cell.length_c   1.000
_cell.angle_alpha   90.00
_cell.angle_beta   90.00
_cell.angle_gamma   90.00
#
_symmetry.space_group_name_H-M   'P 1'
#
loop_
_entity.id
_entity.type
_entity.pdbx_description
1 polymer ?
#
loop_
_entity_poly.entity_id
_entity_poly.type
_entity_poly.pdbx_seq_one_letter_code
_entity_poly.pdbx_strand_id
1 'polypeptide(L)'
;MVAFPRAALPQLSLARRSLSLCRHIHSSPFRSAIAHPVTAHGPPPKAPATPERKESSELKDATSTASETEAPKTLKLTDALKKRFWKDVHVHGKPEEYQVLLDKRPVRTPTKAILSIPSTKPHLAHAVALEWDVMTSAQQALKSHLIPMTSIAARATDIALEDAKGDSTTRNQIITTAMRYLDTDTLLCWEPEREVHAMDLKADGTPQESLRDIQTRVAKDIMSFLSTKVWPGLEIIPILDTESIIPLSQPKGTKDSIRTWVSELSAHDLAGLERGILASKSLLIAVRLVTEWSENFRHIQRADVKKFGIEDASEAASLEVTWQTDKWGEVEDTHDVGKEDMKRQLGSVVILVSGETR
;
A
#
# COMPACT_ATOMS: atom_id res chain seq x y z
N MET A 1 18.58 -64.08 41.55
CA MET A 1 18.19 -63.73 42.93
C MET A 1 19.00 -62.49 43.30
N VAL A 2 18.34 -61.34 43.36
CA VAL A 2 18.61 -60.13 44.18
C VAL A 2 17.73 -59.05 43.55
N ALA A 3 16.65 -58.72 44.25
CA ALA A 3 15.66 -57.71 43.90
C ALA A 3 15.80 -56.57 44.92
N PHE A 4 15.75 -55.31 44.47
CA PHE A 4 15.40 -54.10 45.24
C PHE A 4 15.31 -52.90 44.26
N PRO A 5 14.62 -51.80 44.58
CA PRO A 5 13.20 -51.67 44.87
C PRO A 5 12.49 -50.72 43.87
N ARG A 6 11.17 -50.87 43.74
CA ARG A 6 10.30 -50.01 42.93
C ARG A 6 10.01 -48.73 43.71
N ALA A 7 10.47 -47.57 43.21
CA ALA A 7 10.10 -46.27 43.78
C ALA A 7 8.63 -45.97 43.46
N ALA A 8 7.82 -45.80 44.50
CA ALA A 8 6.44 -45.35 44.40
C ALA A 8 6.42 -43.82 44.21
N LEU A 9 5.89 -43.35 43.08
CA LEU A 9 5.54 -41.95 42.89
C LEU A 9 4.17 -41.69 43.53
N PRO A 10 3.98 -40.57 44.25
CA PRO A 10 2.71 -40.25 44.87
C PRO A 10 1.68 -39.88 43.80
N GLN A 11 0.54 -40.57 43.80
CA GLN A 11 -0.64 -40.17 43.05
C GLN A 11 -1.17 -38.85 43.62
N LEU A 12 -0.86 -37.74 42.96
CA LEU A 12 -1.58 -36.49 43.15
C LEU A 12 -2.96 -36.64 42.52
N SER A 13 -3.97 -36.86 43.36
CA SER A 13 -5.38 -36.75 42.98
C SER A 13 -5.69 -35.29 42.66
N LEU A 14 -5.64 -34.93 41.38
CA LEU A 14 -6.25 -33.71 40.88
C LEU A 14 -7.76 -33.86 41.02
N ALA A 15 -8.29 -33.36 42.14
CA ALA A 15 -9.71 -33.11 42.31
C ALA A 15 -10.18 -32.24 41.14
N ARG A 16 -10.95 -32.83 40.21
CA ARG A 16 -11.68 -32.08 39.20
C ARG A 16 -12.67 -31.17 39.92
N ARG A 17 -12.29 -29.91 40.13
CA ARG A 17 -13.26 -28.86 40.38
C ARG A 17 -14.08 -28.73 39.10
N SER A 18 -15.27 -29.30 39.11
CA SER A 18 -16.35 -28.97 38.19
C SER A 18 -16.63 -27.47 38.34
N LEU A 19 -15.97 -26.65 37.53
CA LEU A 19 -16.42 -25.28 37.31
C LEU A 19 -17.70 -25.40 36.47
N SER A 20 -18.85 -25.30 37.16
CA SER A 20 -20.14 -25.14 36.51
C SER A 20 -20.10 -23.87 35.66
N LEU A 21 -19.90 -24.03 34.34
CA LEU A 21 -20.19 -22.99 33.38
C LEU A 21 -21.71 -22.77 33.40
N CYS A 22 -22.15 -21.76 34.17
CA CYS A 22 -23.51 -21.24 34.05
C CYS A 22 -23.69 -20.73 32.62
N ARG A 23 -24.28 -21.55 31.74
CA ARG A 23 -24.83 -21.09 30.47
C ARG A 23 -25.99 -20.16 30.80
N HIS A 24 -25.78 -18.87 30.65
CA HIS A 24 -26.85 -17.88 30.77
C HIS A 24 -27.68 -17.99 29.48
N ILE A 25 -28.78 -18.73 29.53
CA ILE A 25 -29.76 -18.77 28.45
C ILE A 25 -30.52 -17.43 28.52
N HIS A 26 -30.24 -16.53 27.59
CA HIS A 26 -30.98 -15.28 27.47
C HIS A 26 -32.31 -15.54 26.76
N SER A 27 -33.42 -15.51 27.50
CA SER A 27 -34.77 -15.62 26.95
C SER A 27 -35.40 -14.24 26.76
N SER A 28 -34.78 -13.37 25.96
CA SER A 28 -35.50 -12.19 25.47
C SER A 28 -36.20 -12.54 24.16
N PRO A 29 -37.45 -12.12 23.97
CA PRO A 29 -38.11 -12.28 22.69
C PRO A 29 -37.30 -11.52 21.62
N PHE A 30 -36.99 -12.20 20.51
CA PHE A 30 -36.42 -11.55 19.34
C PHE A 30 -37.42 -10.50 18.83
N ARG A 31 -37.08 -9.22 18.94
CA ARG A 31 -37.75 -8.18 18.14
C ARG A 31 -37.24 -8.33 16.71
N SER A 32 -38.08 -8.81 15.82
CA SER A 32 -37.85 -8.74 14.38
C SER A 32 -37.61 -7.29 13.97
N ALA A 33 -36.60 -7.04 13.15
CA ALA A 33 -36.36 -5.73 12.57
C ALA A 33 -37.58 -5.32 11.73
N ILE A 34 -38.19 -4.19 12.08
CA ILE A 34 -39.27 -3.59 11.29
C ILE A 34 -38.59 -2.81 10.18
N ALA A 35 -38.67 -3.32 8.95
CA ALA A 35 -38.28 -2.57 7.77
C ALA A 35 -39.26 -1.39 7.62
N HIS A 36 -38.84 -0.20 8.05
CA HIS A 36 -39.57 1.01 7.69
C HIS A 36 -39.52 1.17 6.17
N PRO A 37 -40.63 1.55 5.51
CA PRO A 37 -40.61 1.88 4.09
C PRO A 37 -39.54 2.96 3.86
N VAL A 38 -38.78 2.85 2.76
CA VAL A 38 -37.77 3.83 2.35
C VAL A 38 -38.49 5.13 1.98
N THR A 39 -38.79 5.95 2.97
CA THR A 39 -39.17 7.35 2.78
C THR A 39 -37.91 8.20 2.83
N ALA A 40 -37.06 8.04 1.80
CA ALA A 40 -35.95 8.94 1.52
C ALA A 40 -36.37 9.93 0.41
N HIS A 41 -37.37 10.75 0.71
CA HIS A 41 -37.62 11.98 -0.05
C HIS A 41 -37.50 13.16 0.90
N GLY A 42 -36.24 13.52 1.16
CA GLY A 42 -35.84 14.76 1.80
C GLY A 42 -34.45 15.14 1.29
N PRO A 43 -34.15 16.43 1.07
CA PRO A 43 -32.81 16.83 0.66
C PRO A 43 -31.78 16.34 1.70
N PRO A 44 -30.57 15.98 1.26
CA PRO A 44 -29.55 15.42 2.14
C PRO A 44 -29.31 16.34 3.35
N PRO A 45 -29.15 15.78 4.56
CA PRO A 45 -28.89 16.57 5.76
C PRO A 45 -27.60 17.37 5.58
N LYS A 46 -27.62 18.64 5.99
CA LYS A 46 -26.45 19.52 5.94
C LYS A 46 -25.33 18.93 6.78
N ALA A 47 -24.11 18.91 6.24
CA ALA A 47 -22.93 18.44 6.95
C ALA A 47 -22.78 19.16 8.30
N PRO A 48 -22.42 18.45 9.39
CA PRO A 48 -22.25 19.05 10.70
C PRO A 48 -21.14 20.11 10.64
N ALA A 49 -21.47 21.34 11.04
CA ALA A 49 -20.51 22.41 11.15
C ALA A 49 -19.52 22.11 12.28
N THR A 50 -18.22 22.21 12.01
CA THR A 50 -17.16 22.25 13.02
C THR A 50 -17.46 23.36 14.03
N PRO A 51 -17.41 23.10 15.35
CA PRO A 51 -17.68 24.14 16.34
C PRO A 51 -16.58 25.20 16.29
N GLU A 52 -16.94 26.39 15.80
CA GLU A 52 -16.14 27.61 15.97
C GLU A 52 -16.00 27.89 17.47
N ARG A 53 -14.75 27.91 17.94
CA ARG A 53 -14.38 28.38 19.27
C ARG A 53 -14.67 29.88 19.34
N LYS A 54 -15.84 30.25 19.87
CA LYS A 54 -16.16 31.63 20.25
C LYS A 54 -15.25 32.06 21.40
N GLU A 55 -14.22 32.84 21.11
CA GLU A 55 -13.58 33.68 22.10
C GLU A 55 -14.56 34.79 22.50
N SER A 56 -14.97 34.77 23.77
CA SER A 56 -15.83 35.76 24.38
C SER A 56 -15.08 37.08 24.54
N SER A 57 -15.54 38.10 23.83
CA SER A 57 -15.21 39.51 24.04
C SER A 57 -16.00 40.06 25.23
N GLU A 58 -15.32 40.52 26.28
CA GLU A 58 -15.81 41.62 27.12
C GLU A 58 -14.70 42.66 27.32
N LEU A 59 -15.05 43.91 27.03
CA LEU A 59 -14.20 45.09 26.97
C LEU A 59 -13.75 45.59 28.35
N LYS A 60 -12.55 46.17 28.45
CA LYS A 60 -12.30 47.43 29.18
C LYS A 60 -11.22 48.27 28.50
N ASP A 61 -11.54 49.55 28.34
CA ASP A 61 -10.68 50.67 27.95
C ASP A 61 -9.43 50.82 28.83
N ALA A 62 -8.28 51.10 28.20
CA ALA A 62 -7.30 52.08 28.66
C ALA A 62 -6.25 52.37 27.57
N THR A 63 -6.29 53.59 27.06
CA THR A 63 -5.26 54.42 26.42
C THR A 63 -3.80 53.92 26.46
N SER A 64 -3.13 53.84 25.30
CA SER A 64 -1.82 54.49 25.02
C SER A 64 -1.15 54.05 23.70
N THR A 65 -0.85 55.06 22.88
CA THR A 65 0.33 55.23 21.98
C THR A 65 0.83 54.10 21.08
N ALA A 66 0.71 54.36 19.76
CA ALA A 66 1.68 54.14 18.68
C ALA A 66 2.57 52.89 18.70
N SER A 67 2.32 51.98 17.76
CA SER A 67 3.36 51.38 16.92
C SER A 67 2.73 50.68 15.72
N GLU A 68 3.13 51.06 14.52
CA GLU A 68 2.92 50.28 13.31
C GLU A 68 3.63 48.94 13.49
N THR A 69 2.92 47.83 13.40
CA THR A 69 3.53 46.50 13.31
C THR A 69 2.79 45.69 12.27
N GLU A 70 3.53 45.29 11.23
CA GLU A 70 3.07 44.53 10.08
C GLU A 70 2.28 43.28 10.49
N ALA A 71 1.05 43.15 9.97
CA ALA A 71 0.27 41.92 10.02
C ALA A 71 0.94 40.79 9.19
N PRO A 72 0.77 39.51 9.58
CA PRO A 72 1.66 38.42 9.18
C PRO A 72 1.49 38.01 7.71
N LYS A 73 2.63 37.77 7.04
CA LYS A 73 2.80 37.39 5.62
C LYS A 73 2.17 36.03 5.24
N THR A 74 1.49 35.34 6.16
CA THR A 74 0.94 33.98 5.97
C THR A 74 -0.35 33.96 5.14
N LEU A 75 -1.20 34.96 5.24
CA LEU A 75 -2.45 35.04 4.45
C LEU A 75 -2.21 35.26 2.94
N LYS A 76 -1.10 35.89 2.55
CA LYS A 76 -0.79 36.19 1.14
C LYS A 76 -0.27 34.97 0.36
N LEU A 77 0.34 33.99 1.04
CA LEU A 77 0.93 32.80 0.39
C LEU A 77 -0.15 31.85 -0.11
N THR A 78 -1.24 31.66 0.63
CA THR A 78 -2.34 30.78 0.21
C THR A 78 -3.12 31.32 -0.98
N ASP A 79 -3.20 32.65 -1.12
CA ASP A 79 -3.77 33.33 -2.29
C ASP A 79 -2.87 33.25 -3.52
N ALA A 80 -1.54 33.40 -3.37
CA ALA A 80 -0.58 33.19 -4.46
C ALA A 80 -0.59 31.72 -4.97
N LEU A 81 -0.88 30.81 -4.05
CA LEU A 81 -1.45 29.47 -4.23
C LEU A 81 -2.39 29.29 -5.44
N LYS A 82 -3.40 30.18 -5.53
CA LYS A 82 -4.72 29.93 -6.17
C LYS A 82 -4.68 29.89 -7.68
N LYS A 83 -3.56 30.28 -8.28
CA LYS A 83 -3.39 30.30 -9.72
C LYS A 83 -2.04 29.69 -10.06
N ARG A 84 -1.98 29.03 -11.22
CA ARG A 84 -0.72 28.62 -11.85
C ARG A 84 0.15 29.87 -12.04
N PHE A 85 1.39 29.83 -11.53
CA PHE A 85 2.34 30.94 -11.63
C PHE A 85 3.41 30.73 -12.71
N TRP A 86 3.39 29.59 -13.39
CA TRP A 86 4.28 29.26 -14.51
C TRP A 86 3.48 29.20 -15.81
N LYS A 87 4.14 29.47 -16.94
CA LYS A 87 3.52 29.35 -18.27
C LYS A 87 3.93 28.04 -18.92
N ASP A 88 5.23 27.82 -19.05
CA ASP A 88 5.79 26.72 -19.83
C ASP A 88 6.44 25.68 -18.90
N VAL A 89 6.37 24.40 -19.29
CA VAL A 89 7.04 23.30 -18.58
C VAL A 89 8.02 22.62 -19.54
N HIS A 90 9.26 22.44 -19.11
CA HIS A 90 10.32 21.89 -19.95
C HIS A 90 11.08 20.78 -19.22
N VAL A 91 11.38 19.70 -19.95
CA VAL A 91 12.36 18.70 -19.52
C VAL A 91 13.73 19.16 -20.01
N HIS A 92 14.62 19.47 -19.07
CA HIS A 92 15.98 19.88 -19.37
C HIS A 92 16.95 18.74 -19.05
N GLY A 93 17.54 18.13 -20.09
CA GLY A 93 18.58 17.11 -19.95
C GLY A 93 19.95 17.74 -19.67
N LYS A 94 20.54 17.40 -18.54
CA LYS A 94 21.99 17.50 -18.31
C LYS A 94 22.64 16.15 -18.65
N PRO A 95 23.98 16.07 -18.78
CA PRO A 95 24.66 14.84 -19.20
C PRO A 95 24.29 13.60 -18.36
N GLU A 96 24.00 13.76 -17.07
CA GLU A 96 23.74 12.65 -16.14
C GLU A 96 22.31 12.64 -15.55
N GLU A 97 21.57 13.74 -15.68
CA GLU A 97 20.26 13.92 -15.01
C GLU A 97 19.29 14.77 -15.84
N TYR A 98 18.01 14.46 -15.78
CA TYR A 98 16.92 15.33 -16.19
C TYR A 98 16.45 16.20 -15.03
N GLN A 99 16.08 17.43 -15.36
CA GLN A 99 15.38 18.34 -14.46
C GLN A 99 14.12 18.85 -15.14
N VAL A 100 13.01 18.89 -14.41
CA VAL A 100 11.78 19.52 -14.88
C VAL A 100 11.79 20.98 -14.45
N LEU A 101 11.69 21.89 -15.42
CA LEU A 101 11.69 23.33 -15.22
C LEU A 101 10.29 23.89 -15.43
N LEU A 102 9.83 24.69 -14.47
CA LEU A 102 8.67 25.57 -14.59
C LEU A 102 9.17 26.95 -15.03
N ASP A 103 8.89 27.31 -16.28
CA ASP A 103 9.56 28.36 -17.05
C ASP A 103 11.09 28.20 -17.03
N LYS A 104 11.76 28.78 -16.03
CA LYS A 104 13.22 28.73 -15.83
C LYS A 104 13.63 28.12 -14.48
N ARG A 105 12.67 27.75 -13.62
CA ARG A 105 12.92 27.33 -12.24
C ARG A 105 12.72 25.82 -12.11
N PRO A 106 13.66 25.08 -11.50
CA PRO A 106 13.50 23.64 -11.32
C PRO A 106 12.41 23.33 -10.30
N VAL A 107 11.66 22.25 -10.56
CA VAL A 107 10.79 21.59 -9.58
C VAL A 107 11.64 21.11 -8.42
N ARG A 108 11.10 21.23 -7.20
CA ARG A 108 11.79 20.86 -5.97
C ARG A 108 10.99 19.86 -5.17
N THR A 109 11.70 19.02 -4.43
CA THR A 109 11.12 18.10 -3.45
C THR A 109 10.56 18.88 -2.25
N PRO A 110 9.70 18.27 -1.41
CA PRO A 110 9.24 18.87 -0.16
C PRO A 110 10.39 19.27 0.78
N THR A 111 11.52 18.56 0.72
CA THR A 111 12.77 18.87 1.46
C THR A 111 13.55 20.05 0.86
N LYS A 112 13.01 20.70 -0.18
CA LYS A 112 13.57 21.84 -0.93
C LYS A 112 14.80 21.51 -1.80
N ALA A 113 15.14 20.23 -1.94
CA ALA A 113 16.14 19.78 -2.89
C ALA A 113 15.62 19.91 -4.33
N ILE A 114 16.51 20.00 -5.31
CA ILE A 114 16.11 19.97 -6.72
C ILE A 114 15.69 18.54 -7.05
N LEU A 115 14.54 18.39 -7.70
CA LEU A 115 14.10 17.09 -8.19
C LEU A 115 14.98 16.69 -9.37
N SER A 116 15.87 15.71 -9.13
CA SER A 116 16.77 15.15 -10.14
C SER A 116 16.27 13.77 -10.54
N ILE A 117 16.19 13.52 -11.85
CA ILE A 117 15.76 12.25 -12.42
C ILE A 117 16.95 11.69 -13.23
N PRO A 118 17.35 10.42 -13.06
CA PRO A 118 18.46 9.85 -13.83
C PRO A 118 18.24 9.97 -15.35
N SER A 119 19.33 10.20 -16.11
CA SER A 119 19.26 10.27 -17.59
C SER A 119 18.73 8.98 -18.25
N THR A 120 18.78 7.86 -17.53
CA THR A 120 18.21 6.58 -17.95
C THR A 120 16.68 6.54 -17.87
N LYS A 121 16.03 7.52 -17.23
CA LYS A 121 14.58 7.53 -16.98
C LYS A 121 13.85 8.69 -17.69
N PRO A 122 13.91 8.81 -19.03
CA PRO A 122 13.26 9.92 -19.74
C PRO A 122 11.73 9.88 -19.61
N HIS A 123 11.12 8.69 -19.57
CA HIS A 123 9.67 8.55 -19.40
C HIS A 123 9.19 9.13 -18.07
N LEU A 124 9.94 8.92 -16.99
CA LEU A 124 9.65 9.52 -15.69
C LEU A 124 9.73 11.05 -15.75
N ALA A 125 10.78 11.60 -16.38
CA ALA A 125 10.95 13.04 -16.53
C ALA A 125 9.80 13.69 -17.32
N HIS A 126 9.38 13.07 -18.41
CA HIS A 126 8.24 13.55 -19.20
C HIS A 126 6.91 13.38 -18.46
N ALA A 127 6.71 12.30 -17.73
CA ALA A 127 5.50 12.11 -16.92
C ALA A 127 5.38 13.18 -15.83
N VAL A 128 6.48 13.50 -15.13
CA VAL A 128 6.52 14.63 -14.19
C VAL A 128 6.22 15.95 -14.92
N ALA A 129 6.84 16.22 -16.08
CA ALA A 129 6.55 17.44 -16.83
C ALA A 129 5.06 17.56 -17.21
N LEU A 130 4.43 16.46 -17.65
CA LEU A 130 3.01 16.43 -17.98
C LEU A 130 2.12 16.73 -16.76
N GLU A 131 2.44 16.18 -15.58
CA GLU A 131 1.69 16.50 -14.35
C GLU A 131 1.67 18.01 -14.07
N TRP A 132 2.82 18.68 -14.20
CA TRP A 132 2.92 20.11 -13.97
C TRP A 132 2.31 20.95 -15.09
N ASP A 133 2.27 20.43 -16.31
CA ASP A 133 1.70 21.15 -17.45
C ASP A 133 0.17 21.12 -17.48
N VAL A 134 -0.47 20.07 -16.98
CA VAL A 134 -1.94 20.00 -16.92
C VAL A 134 -2.54 20.76 -15.72
N MET A 135 -1.71 21.16 -14.76
CA MET A 135 -2.18 21.90 -13.60
C MET A 135 -2.73 23.28 -13.96
N THR A 136 -3.87 23.58 -13.35
CA THR A 136 -4.53 24.89 -13.42
C THR A 136 -4.22 25.76 -12.20
N SER A 137 -3.75 25.16 -11.10
CA SER A 137 -3.39 25.87 -9.89
C SER A 137 -2.20 25.27 -9.14
N ALA A 138 -1.40 26.11 -8.51
CA ALA A 138 -0.26 25.67 -7.71
C ALA A 138 -0.66 24.89 -6.44
N GLN A 139 -1.89 25.03 -5.90
CA GLN A 139 -2.33 24.12 -4.82
C GLN A 139 -2.52 22.67 -5.28
N GLN A 140 -2.70 22.40 -6.57
CA GLN A 140 -2.84 21.02 -7.05
C GLN A 140 -1.57 20.23 -6.78
N ALA A 141 -0.40 20.87 -6.79
CA ALA A 141 0.88 20.26 -6.40
C ALA A 141 0.96 19.89 -4.90
N LEU A 142 0.01 20.32 -4.06
CA LEU A 142 -0.09 19.87 -2.66
C LEU A 142 -0.94 18.60 -2.52
N LYS A 143 -1.61 18.16 -3.59
CA LYS A 143 -2.51 17.00 -3.60
C LYS A 143 -1.80 15.81 -4.25
N SER A 144 -1.37 14.84 -3.46
CA SER A 144 -0.60 13.68 -3.95
C SER A 144 -1.28 12.89 -5.08
N HIS A 145 -2.61 12.87 -5.13
CA HIS A 145 -3.37 12.20 -6.20
C HIS A 145 -3.35 12.96 -7.55
N LEU A 146 -2.96 14.23 -7.56
CA LEU A 146 -2.77 15.04 -8.78
C LEU A 146 -1.30 15.09 -9.23
N ILE A 147 -0.37 14.59 -8.40
CA ILE A 147 1.06 14.53 -8.70
C ILE A 147 1.72 13.19 -8.31
N PRO A 148 1.13 12.04 -8.68
CA PRO A 148 1.66 10.74 -8.27
C PRO A 148 3.14 10.53 -8.67
N MET A 149 3.55 10.93 -9.86
CA MET A 149 4.90 10.80 -10.39
C MET A 149 5.88 11.78 -9.74
N THR A 150 5.51 13.05 -9.57
CA THR A 150 6.34 14.03 -8.87
C THR A 150 6.57 13.58 -7.42
N SER A 151 5.52 13.11 -6.74
CA SER A 151 5.58 12.66 -5.35
C SER A 151 6.53 11.47 -5.19
N ILE A 152 6.43 10.45 -6.06
CA ILE A 152 7.25 9.25 -5.95
C ILE A 152 8.69 9.47 -6.46
N ALA A 153 8.90 10.33 -7.46
CA ALA A 153 10.24 10.76 -7.87
C ALA A 153 10.94 11.59 -6.78
N ALA A 154 10.21 12.47 -6.09
CA ALA A 154 10.73 13.21 -4.95
C ALA A 154 11.12 12.26 -3.81
N ARG A 155 10.28 11.25 -3.51
CA ARG A 155 10.58 10.18 -2.54
C ARG A 155 11.90 9.47 -2.89
N ALA A 156 12.08 9.07 -4.14
CA ALA A 156 13.31 8.42 -4.60
C ALA A 156 14.55 9.34 -4.49
N THR A 157 14.38 10.63 -4.82
CA THR A 157 15.45 11.64 -4.70
C THR A 157 15.88 11.83 -3.24
N ASP A 158 14.91 11.95 -2.32
CA ASP A 158 15.18 12.12 -0.90
C ASP A 158 15.92 10.90 -0.33
N ILE A 159 15.51 9.67 -0.70
CA ILE A 159 16.22 8.43 -0.32
C ILE A 159 17.66 8.45 -0.84
N ALA A 160 17.89 8.78 -2.12
CA ALA A 160 19.23 8.83 -2.69
C ALA A 160 20.13 9.87 -2.00
N LEU A 161 19.57 11.02 -1.62
CA LEU A 161 20.29 12.07 -0.92
C LEU A 161 20.63 11.67 0.54
N GLU A 162 19.77 10.90 1.20
CA GLU A 162 20.05 10.33 2.52
C GLU A 162 21.15 9.26 2.43
N ASP A 163 21.02 8.30 1.50
CA ASP A 163 22.00 7.24 1.28
C ASP A 163 23.40 7.82 0.99
N ALA A 164 23.48 8.87 0.15
CA ALA A 164 24.74 9.55 -0.18
C ALA A 164 25.40 10.24 1.03
N LYS A 165 24.62 10.58 2.07
CA LYS A 165 25.11 11.15 3.33
C LYS A 165 25.43 10.07 4.37
N GLY A 166 25.22 8.79 4.05
CA GLY A 166 25.31 7.68 4.99
C GLY A 166 24.15 7.61 5.99
N ASP A 167 23.06 8.33 5.74
CA ASP A 167 21.83 8.24 6.53
C ASP A 167 20.92 7.18 5.91
N SER A 168 20.58 6.15 6.70
CA SER A 168 19.70 5.05 6.27
C SER A 168 18.31 5.11 6.94
N THR A 169 17.94 6.24 7.54
CA THR A 169 16.69 6.37 8.31
C THR A 169 15.45 6.02 7.48
N THR A 170 15.24 6.66 6.32
CA THR A 170 14.07 6.36 5.47
C THR A 170 14.12 4.93 4.94
N ARG A 171 15.29 4.46 4.50
CA ARG A 171 15.48 3.08 4.03
C ARG A 171 15.09 2.05 5.09
N ASN A 172 15.52 2.24 6.33
CA ASN A 172 15.18 1.36 7.45
C ASN A 172 13.68 1.38 7.79
N GLN A 173 13.02 2.53 7.65
CA GLN A 173 11.57 2.64 7.82
C GLN A 173 10.80 1.87 6.72
N ILE A 174 11.27 1.95 5.47
CA ILE A 174 10.69 1.20 4.36
C ILE A 174 10.90 -0.29 4.57
N ILE A 175 12.10 -0.74 4.92
CA ILE A 175 12.39 -2.15 5.25
C ILE A 175 11.47 -2.64 6.37
N THR A 176 11.32 -1.86 7.44
CA THR A 176 10.44 -2.22 8.56
C THR A 176 8.99 -2.36 8.12
N THR A 177 8.52 -1.48 7.22
CA THR A 177 7.18 -1.54 6.66
C THR A 177 7.01 -2.75 5.75
N ALA A 178 7.97 -3.01 4.86
CA ALA A 178 7.99 -4.19 4.00
C ALA A 178 7.92 -5.50 4.80
N MET A 179 8.69 -5.60 5.89
CA MET A 179 8.67 -6.79 6.74
C MET A 179 7.34 -6.97 7.49
N ARG A 180 6.70 -5.87 7.91
CA ARG A 180 5.35 -5.95 8.51
C ARG A 180 4.31 -6.43 7.49
N TYR A 181 4.42 -5.99 6.24
CA TYR A 181 3.54 -6.49 5.18
C TYR A 181 3.85 -7.95 4.83
N LEU A 182 5.09 -8.42 4.90
CA LEU A 182 5.39 -9.84 4.73
C LEU A 182 4.69 -10.71 5.79
N ASP A 183 4.62 -10.22 7.04
CA ASP A 183 3.93 -10.92 8.13
C ASP A 183 2.41 -11.02 7.92
N THR A 184 1.84 -10.14 7.10
CA THR A 184 0.40 -10.07 6.81
C THR A 184 0.12 -9.95 5.31
N ASP A 185 0.91 -10.62 4.48
CA ASP A 185 0.88 -10.42 3.03
C ASP A 185 -0.43 -10.96 2.45
N THR A 186 -1.18 -10.11 1.73
CA THR A 186 -2.47 -10.49 1.13
C THR A 186 -2.34 -11.70 0.21
N LEU A 187 -1.20 -11.90 -0.46
CA LEU A 187 -0.98 -13.03 -1.35
C LEU A 187 -0.79 -14.36 -0.59
N LEU A 188 -0.42 -14.31 0.69
CA LEU A 188 -0.14 -15.48 1.55
C LEU A 188 -1.31 -15.81 2.49
N CYS A 189 -2.34 -14.97 2.50
CA CYS A 189 -3.53 -15.09 3.34
C CYS A 189 -4.64 -15.82 2.57
N TRP A 190 -4.65 -17.15 2.63
CA TRP A 190 -5.62 -17.96 1.86
C TRP A 190 -6.85 -18.31 2.68
N GLU A 191 -8.00 -18.43 2.02
CA GLU A 191 -9.23 -18.95 2.60
C GLU A 191 -8.98 -20.37 3.14
N PRO A 192 -9.41 -20.72 4.37
CA PRO A 192 -9.30 -22.07 4.92
C PRO A 192 -9.89 -23.16 4.02
N GLU A 193 -9.36 -24.39 4.11
CA GLU A 193 -9.98 -25.54 3.45
C GLU A 193 -11.35 -25.82 4.04
N ARG A 194 -12.32 -26.07 3.17
CA ARG A 194 -13.69 -26.44 3.54
C ARG A 194 -14.15 -27.64 2.73
N GLU A 195 -15.06 -28.41 3.31
CA GLU A 195 -15.72 -29.51 2.60
C GLU A 195 -16.61 -28.94 1.49
N VAL A 196 -16.56 -29.55 0.31
CA VAL A 196 -17.38 -29.16 -0.84
C VAL A 196 -18.84 -29.49 -0.55
N HIS A 197 -19.73 -28.49 -0.57
CA HIS A 197 -21.16 -28.70 -0.41
C HIS A 197 -21.87 -28.84 -1.76
N ALA A 198 -23.08 -29.41 -1.75
CA ALA A 198 -23.87 -29.62 -2.98
C ALA A 198 -24.16 -28.31 -3.74
N MET A 199 -24.14 -27.16 -3.05
CA MET A 199 -24.33 -25.84 -3.63
C MET A 199 -23.10 -25.33 -4.39
N ASP A 200 -21.93 -25.94 -4.15
CA ASP A 200 -20.67 -25.60 -4.80
C ASP A 200 -20.44 -26.42 -6.07
N LEU A 201 -21.45 -27.18 -6.52
CA LEU A 201 -21.41 -27.94 -7.77
C LEU A 201 -22.00 -27.12 -8.91
N LYS A 202 -21.34 -27.14 -10.06
CA LYS A 202 -21.88 -26.65 -11.33
C LYS A 202 -23.02 -27.55 -11.80
N ALA A 203 -23.77 -27.09 -12.80
CA ALA A 203 -24.90 -27.84 -13.38
C ALA A 203 -24.51 -29.21 -13.97
N ASP A 204 -23.24 -29.41 -14.32
CA ASP A 204 -22.66 -30.67 -14.81
C ASP A 204 -22.17 -31.61 -13.69
N GLY A 205 -22.37 -31.22 -12.42
CA GLY A 205 -21.94 -31.97 -11.25
C GLY A 205 -20.46 -31.81 -10.89
N THR A 206 -19.70 -30.97 -11.60
CA THR A 206 -18.30 -30.67 -11.25
C THR A 206 -18.22 -29.58 -10.17
N PRO A 207 -17.24 -29.63 -9.25
CA PRO A 207 -17.03 -28.54 -8.31
C PRO A 207 -16.75 -27.22 -9.02
N GLN A 208 -17.39 -26.15 -8.53
CA GLN A 208 -17.02 -24.79 -8.85
C GLN A 208 -15.62 -24.51 -8.28
N GLU A 209 -14.79 -23.75 -9.01
CA GLU A 209 -13.50 -23.31 -8.49
C GLU A 209 -13.75 -22.47 -7.23
N SER A 210 -13.11 -22.86 -6.12
CA SER A 210 -13.22 -22.13 -4.86
C SER A 210 -12.33 -20.90 -4.87
N LEU A 211 -12.58 -19.96 -3.96
CA LEU A 211 -11.71 -18.80 -3.78
C LEU A 211 -10.30 -19.24 -3.35
N ARG A 212 -10.18 -20.25 -2.47
CA ARG A 212 -8.88 -20.85 -2.11
C ARG A 212 -8.12 -21.38 -3.32
N ASP A 213 -8.79 -22.03 -4.27
CA ASP A 213 -8.15 -22.57 -5.48
C ASP A 213 -7.55 -21.43 -6.34
N ILE A 214 -8.32 -20.35 -6.53
CA ILE A 214 -7.90 -19.16 -7.27
C ILE A 214 -6.71 -18.49 -6.56
N GLN A 215 -6.82 -18.24 -5.25
CA GLN A 215 -5.76 -17.66 -4.43
C GLN A 215 -4.48 -18.49 -4.51
N THR A 216 -4.59 -19.81 -4.34
CA THR A 216 -3.45 -20.74 -4.37
C THR A 216 -2.79 -20.73 -5.74
N ARG A 217 -3.56 -20.75 -6.83
CA ARG A 217 -3.04 -20.74 -8.20
C ARG A 217 -2.26 -19.46 -8.50
N VAL A 218 -2.84 -18.30 -8.19
CA VAL A 218 -2.21 -17.00 -8.44
C VAL A 218 -0.98 -16.80 -7.56
N ALA A 219 -1.10 -17.12 -6.26
CA ALA A 219 0.02 -17.03 -5.32
C ALA A 219 1.19 -17.93 -5.73
N LYS A 220 0.93 -19.19 -6.09
CA LYS A 220 1.97 -20.13 -6.51
C LYS A 220 2.73 -19.68 -7.75
N ASP A 221 2.06 -19.07 -8.73
CA ASP A 221 2.74 -18.56 -9.93
C ASP A 221 3.74 -17.44 -9.58
N ILE A 222 3.29 -16.45 -8.79
CA ILE A 222 4.13 -15.35 -8.32
C ILE A 222 5.27 -15.89 -7.44
N MET A 223 4.95 -16.73 -6.45
CA MET A 223 5.93 -17.32 -5.53
C MET A 223 6.97 -18.16 -6.28
N SER A 224 6.56 -18.93 -7.29
CA SER A 224 7.47 -19.75 -8.11
C SER A 224 8.46 -18.89 -8.88
N PHE A 225 8.01 -17.79 -9.46
CA PHE A 225 8.93 -16.83 -10.09
C PHE A 225 9.91 -16.27 -9.06
N LEU A 226 9.40 -15.80 -7.91
CA LEU A 226 10.24 -15.18 -6.88
C LEU A 226 11.28 -16.17 -6.34
N SER A 227 10.89 -17.39 -6.00
CA SER A 227 11.79 -18.43 -5.47
C SER A 227 12.75 -19.02 -6.51
N THR A 228 12.51 -18.78 -7.81
CA THR A 228 13.39 -19.24 -8.90
C THR A 228 14.33 -18.13 -9.38
N LYS A 229 13.86 -16.88 -9.42
CA LYS A 229 14.55 -15.77 -10.11
C LYS A 229 15.08 -14.71 -9.15
N VAL A 230 14.37 -14.42 -8.08
CA VAL A 230 14.73 -13.34 -7.15
C VAL A 230 15.46 -13.89 -5.93
N TRP A 231 14.92 -14.97 -5.34
CA TRP A 231 15.49 -15.64 -4.18
C TRP A 231 15.59 -17.16 -4.43
N PRO A 232 16.57 -17.62 -5.23
CA PRO A 232 16.77 -19.04 -5.54
C PRO A 232 16.80 -19.92 -4.29
N GLY A 233 15.86 -20.86 -4.20
CA GLY A 233 15.77 -21.83 -3.11
C GLY A 233 15.15 -21.30 -1.81
N LEU A 234 14.59 -20.09 -1.82
CA LEU A 234 13.90 -19.53 -0.67
C LEU A 234 12.51 -20.14 -0.51
N GLU A 235 12.22 -20.61 0.70
CA GLU A 235 10.91 -21.11 1.07
C GLU A 235 10.02 -19.96 1.58
N ILE A 236 8.90 -19.75 0.91
CA ILE A 236 7.84 -18.82 1.31
C ILE A 236 6.60 -19.67 1.57
N ILE A 237 6.01 -19.51 2.75
CA ILE A 237 4.85 -20.29 3.19
C ILE A 237 3.59 -19.42 3.28
N PRO A 238 2.37 -19.99 3.14
CA PRO A 238 1.14 -19.30 3.51
C PRO A 238 1.15 -18.90 4.98
N ILE A 239 0.48 -17.80 5.32
CA ILE A 239 0.50 -17.25 6.69
C ILE A 239 -0.73 -17.64 7.53
N LEU A 240 -1.81 -18.14 6.93
CA LEU A 240 -2.99 -18.59 7.70
C LEU A 240 -3.11 -20.11 7.75
N ASP A 241 -3.55 -20.59 8.90
CA ASP A 241 -3.93 -21.98 9.16
C ASP A 241 -5.46 -22.08 9.25
N THR A 242 -6.04 -23.28 9.06
CA THR A 242 -7.50 -23.47 9.07
C THR A 242 -8.14 -23.11 10.41
N GLU A 243 -7.38 -23.26 11.50
CA GLU A 243 -7.87 -23.07 12.87
C GLU A 243 -7.49 -21.72 13.49
N SER A 244 -6.80 -20.84 12.76
CA SER A 244 -6.26 -19.60 13.34
C SER A 244 -6.32 -18.41 12.39
N ILE A 245 -6.81 -17.29 12.90
CA ILE A 245 -6.72 -15.98 12.26
C ILE A 245 -5.40 -15.26 12.54
N ILE A 246 -4.55 -15.82 13.40
CA ILE A 246 -3.25 -15.26 13.75
C ILE A 246 -2.22 -15.70 12.70
N PRO A 247 -1.54 -14.77 12.02
CA PRO A 247 -0.54 -15.10 11.00
C PRO A 247 0.64 -15.89 11.54
N LEU A 248 1.04 -16.92 10.81
CA LEU A 248 2.29 -17.65 11.00
C LEU A 248 3.46 -16.79 10.51
N SER A 249 4.51 -16.74 11.32
CA SER A 249 5.75 -16.08 10.93
C SER A 249 6.47 -16.87 9.84
N GLN A 250 6.92 -16.19 8.79
CA GLN A 250 7.88 -16.75 7.84
C GLN A 250 9.15 -17.26 8.56
N PRO A 251 9.84 -18.28 8.01
CA PRO A 251 11.11 -18.75 8.54
C PRO A 251 12.13 -17.61 8.69
N LYS A 252 12.97 -17.68 9.73
CA LYS A 252 13.94 -16.61 10.02
C LYS A 252 14.88 -16.36 8.82
N GLY A 253 15.39 -17.42 8.19
CA GLY A 253 16.25 -17.31 7.00
C GLY A 253 15.54 -16.62 5.82
N THR A 254 14.25 -16.88 5.64
CA THR A 254 13.40 -16.21 4.64
C THR A 254 13.29 -14.71 4.93
N LYS A 255 12.97 -14.35 6.16
CA LYS A 255 12.88 -12.94 6.59
C LYS A 255 14.20 -12.19 6.44
N ASP A 256 15.29 -12.82 6.84
CA ASP A 256 16.63 -12.22 6.77
C ASP A 256 17.06 -12.02 5.31
N SER A 257 16.82 -12.99 4.44
CA SER A 257 17.14 -12.90 3.00
C SER A 257 16.33 -11.80 2.30
N ILE A 258 15.01 -11.75 2.55
CA ILE A 258 14.14 -10.71 1.99
C ILE A 258 14.54 -9.33 2.52
N ARG A 259 14.83 -9.21 3.82
CA ARG A 259 15.29 -7.95 4.43
C ARG A 259 16.56 -7.45 3.77
N THR A 260 17.56 -8.32 3.58
CA THR A 260 18.81 -7.96 2.92
C THR A 260 18.55 -7.52 1.49
N TRP A 261 17.75 -8.27 0.73
CA TRP A 261 17.41 -7.91 -0.65
C TRP A 261 16.74 -6.53 -0.75
N VAL A 262 15.77 -6.22 0.12
CA VAL A 262 15.14 -4.89 0.15
C VAL A 262 16.15 -3.80 0.50
N SER A 263 17.11 -4.09 1.39
CA SER A 263 18.13 -3.12 1.80
C SER A 263 19.12 -2.76 0.69
N GLU A 264 19.33 -3.64 -0.28
CA GLU A 264 20.26 -3.47 -1.40
C GLU A 264 19.63 -2.75 -2.61
N LEU A 265 18.31 -2.51 -2.58
CA LEU A 265 17.62 -1.84 -3.68
C LEU A 265 18.10 -0.41 -3.90
N SER A 266 18.17 -0.02 -5.17
CA SER A 266 18.39 1.39 -5.55
C SER A 266 17.28 2.28 -4.98
N ALA A 267 17.55 3.58 -4.81
CA ALA A 267 16.56 4.50 -4.26
C ALA A 267 15.23 4.55 -5.05
N HIS A 268 15.30 4.40 -6.37
CA HIS A 268 14.12 4.38 -7.24
C HIS A 268 13.34 3.07 -7.08
N ASP A 269 14.03 1.92 -7.05
CA ASP A 269 13.38 0.63 -6.84
C ASP A 269 12.78 0.52 -5.45
N LEU A 270 13.45 1.06 -4.43
CA LEU A 270 12.96 1.06 -3.06
C LEU A 270 11.70 1.93 -2.90
N ALA A 271 11.69 3.13 -3.49
CA ALA A 271 10.49 3.98 -3.51
C ALA A 271 9.34 3.33 -4.32
N GLY A 272 9.67 2.66 -5.44
CA GLY A 272 8.72 1.90 -6.24
C GLY A 272 8.14 0.72 -5.48
N LEU A 273 8.99 -0.04 -4.77
CA LEU A 273 8.60 -1.15 -3.93
C LEU A 273 7.68 -0.69 -2.80
N GLU A 274 8.04 0.38 -2.08
CA GLU A 274 7.19 0.95 -1.03
C GLU A 274 5.80 1.30 -1.57
N ARG A 275 5.73 2.01 -2.70
CA ARG A 275 4.45 2.35 -3.33
C ARG A 275 3.67 1.09 -3.71
N GLY A 276 4.33 0.11 -4.33
CA GLY A 276 3.72 -1.16 -4.73
C GLY A 276 3.12 -1.88 -3.54
N ILE A 277 3.88 -2.03 -2.44
CA ILE A 277 3.43 -2.67 -1.20
C ILE A 277 2.20 -1.96 -0.64
N LEU A 278 2.23 -0.63 -0.55
CA LEU A 278 1.13 0.13 0.03
C LEU A 278 -0.15 0.06 -0.82
N ALA A 279 -0.01 -0.02 -2.15
CA ALA A 279 -1.11 -0.14 -3.09
C ALA A 279 -1.74 -1.54 -3.08
N SER A 280 -0.92 -2.59 -3.18
CA SER A 280 -1.37 -3.98 -3.29
C SER A 280 -1.59 -4.67 -1.94
N LYS A 281 -1.10 -4.08 -0.84
CA LYS A 281 -0.99 -4.70 0.49
C LYS A 281 -0.17 -5.99 0.50
N SER A 282 0.72 -6.15 -0.48
CA SER A 282 1.54 -7.35 -0.66
C SER A 282 2.97 -6.98 -1.05
N LEU A 283 3.93 -7.50 -0.28
CA LEU A 283 5.35 -7.44 -0.62
C LEU A 283 5.64 -8.28 -1.84
N LEU A 284 5.09 -9.49 -1.94
CA LEU A 284 5.39 -10.40 -3.04
C LEU A 284 4.92 -9.87 -4.40
N ILE A 285 3.71 -9.30 -4.46
CA ILE A 285 3.19 -8.66 -5.68
C ILE A 285 4.08 -7.46 -6.05
N ALA A 286 4.45 -6.63 -5.07
CA ALA A 286 5.29 -5.45 -5.32
C ALA A 286 6.69 -5.84 -5.82
N VAL A 287 7.32 -6.86 -5.22
CA VAL A 287 8.62 -7.38 -5.69
C VAL A 287 8.49 -7.94 -7.10
N ARG A 288 7.44 -8.71 -7.39
CA ARG A 288 7.21 -9.24 -8.74
C ARG A 288 7.08 -8.11 -9.77
N LEU A 289 6.32 -7.06 -9.46
CA LEU A 289 6.16 -5.92 -10.37
C LEU A 289 7.46 -5.14 -10.55
N VAL A 290 8.18 -4.82 -9.47
CA VAL A 290 9.44 -4.06 -9.54
C VAL A 290 10.49 -4.83 -10.34
N THR A 291 10.66 -6.13 -10.09
CA THR A 291 11.66 -6.96 -10.79
C THR A 291 11.35 -7.14 -12.28
N GLU A 292 10.07 -7.12 -12.67
CA GLU A 292 9.65 -7.23 -14.08
C GLU A 292 9.90 -5.96 -14.90
N TRP A 293 9.87 -4.78 -14.26
CA TRP A 293 9.92 -3.48 -14.95
C TRP A 293 11.22 -2.70 -14.74
N SER A 294 11.83 -2.82 -13.57
CA SER A 294 13.03 -2.07 -13.21
C SER A 294 14.18 -2.34 -14.16
N GLU A 295 14.94 -1.29 -14.49
CA GLU A 295 16.16 -1.41 -15.30
C GLU A 295 17.29 -2.16 -14.56
N ASN A 296 17.27 -2.23 -13.24
CA ASN A 296 18.30 -2.93 -12.45
C ASN A 296 18.12 -4.47 -12.48
N PHE A 297 16.98 -4.96 -12.96
CA PHE A 297 16.63 -6.39 -12.99
C PHE A 297 16.50 -6.95 -14.41
N ARG A 298 17.07 -6.29 -15.42
CA ARG A 298 17.01 -6.73 -16.83
C ARG A 298 17.53 -8.17 -17.03
N HIS A 299 18.51 -8.59 -16.23
CA HIS A 299 19.11 -9.93 -16.29
C HIS A 299 18.16 -11.08 -15.91
N ILE A 300 17.08 -10.83 -15.17
CA ILE A 300 16.06 -11.84 -14.83
C ILE A 300 14.78 -11.73 -15.65
N GLN A 301 14.61 -10.66 -16.42
CA GLN A 301 13.43 -10.42 -17.26
C GLN A 301 13.48 -11.29 -18.52
N ARG A 302 12.31 -11.72 -19.00
CA ARG A 302 12.17 -12.51 -20.23
C ARG A 302 11.56 -11.63 -21.33
N ALA A 303 12.22 -11.59 -22.49
CA ALA A 303 11.72 -10.81 -23.63
C ALA A 303 10.56 -11.50 -24.37
N ASP A 304 10.55 -12.84 -24.38
CA ASP A 304 9.64 -13.64 -25.22
C ASP A 304 8.31 -14.03 -24.54
N VAL A 305 8.08 -13.57 -23.31
CA VAL A 305 6.89 -13.91 -22.51
C VAL A 305 6.16 -12.62 -22.14
N LYS A 306 4.83 -12.69 -22.02
CA LYS A 306 4.02 -11.59 -21.45
C LYS A 306 4.62 -11.18 -20.10
N LYS A 307 4.99 -9.91 -19.98
CA LYS A 307 5.46 -9.32 -18.72
C LYS A 307 4.32 -9.26 -17.71
N PHE A 308 4.63 -9.54 -16.45
CA PHE A 308 3.73 -9.26 -15.33
C PHE A 308 3.48 -7.76 -15.21
N GLY A 309 2.28 -7.34 -15.59
CA GLY A 309 1.91 -5.94 -15.74
C GLY A 309 1.07 -5.38 -14.60
N ILE A 310 0.56 -4.17 -14.81
CA ILE A 310 -0.34 -3.47 -13.88
C ILE A 310 -1.61 -4.27 -13.65
N GLU A 311 -2.20 -4.80 -14.72
CA GLU A 311 -3.43 -5.59 -14.67
C GLU A 311 -3.22 -6.85 -13.83
N ASP A 312 -2.17 -7.63 -14.11
CA ASP A 312 -1.85 -8.86 -13.39
C ASP A 312 -1.60 -8.57 -11.88
N ALA A 313 -0.88 -7.48 -11.57
CA ALA A 313 -0.64 -7.05 -10.20
C ALA A 313 -1.93 -6.61 -9.47
N SER A 314 -2.81 -5.88 -10.17
CA SER A 314 -4.07 -5.41 -9.61
C SER A 314 -5.06 -6.56 -9.39
N GLU A 315 -5.13 -7.52 -10.30
CA GLU A 315 -5.95 -8.72 -10.19
C GLU A 315 -5.48 -9.57 -9.00
N ALA A 316 -4.17 -9.84 -8.91
CA ALA A 316 -3.60 -10.59 -7.80
C ALA A 316 -3.86 -9.93 -6.43
N ALA A 317 -3.86 -8.60 -6.36
CA ALA A 317 -4.11 -7.85 -5.12
C ALA A 317 -5.61 -7.80 -4.74
N SER A 318 -6.52 -8.00 -5.70
CA SER A 318 -7.97 -7.84 -5.51
C SER A 318 -8.77 -9.11 -5.77
N LEU A 319 -8.14 -10.30 -5.72
CA LEU A 319 -8.80 -11.58 -5.99
C LEU A 319 -10.05 -11.78 -5.15
N GLU A 320 -9.96 -11.56 -3.84
CA GLU A 320 -11.08 -11.66 -2.91
C GLU A 320 -12.20 -10.69 -3.32
N VAL A 321 -11.88 -9.41 -3.50
CA VAL A 321 -12.87 -8.38 -3.84
C VAL A 321 -13.56 -8.70 -5.18
N THR A 322 -12.79 -9.13 -6.17
CA THR A 322 -13.31 -9.54 -7.49
C THR A 322 -14.24 -10.74 -7.35
N TRP A 323 -13.83 -11.77 -6.61
CA TRP A 323 -14.66 -12.94 -6.35
C TRP A 323 -15.97 -12.59 -5.64
N GLN A 324 -15.92 -11.71 -4.65
CA GLN A 324 -17.09 -11.27 -3.89
C GLN A 324 -18.04 -10.44 -4.75
N THR A 325 -17.50 -9.52 -5.57
CA THR A 325 -18.31 -8.66 -6.45
C THR A 325 -18.93 -9.43 -7.62
N ASP A 326 -18.25 -10.46 -8.15
CA ASP A 326 -18.84 -11.38 -9.13
C ASP A 326 -20.04 -12.15 -8.56
N LYS A 327 -20.03 -12.47 -7.25
CA LYS A 327 -21.09 -13.21 -6.57
C LYS A 327 -22.23 -12.32 -6.08
N TRP A 328 -21.92 -11.13 -5.59
CA TRP A 328 -22.88 -10.30 -4.84
C TRP A 328 -23.12 -8.93 -5.46
N GLY A 329 -22.47 -8.63 -6.59
CA GLY A 329 -22.55 -7.34 -7.27
C GLY A 329 -21.49 -6.36 -6.79
N GLU A 330 -21.14 -5.44 -7.69
CA GLU A 330 -20.23 -4.34 -7.39
C GLU A 330 -20.94 -3.21 -6.64
N VAL A 331 -20.22 -2.54 -5.74
CA VAL A 331 -20.68 -1.33 -5.06
C VAL A 331 -20.04 -0.14 -5.76
N GLU A 332 -20.87 0.61 -6.49
CA GLU A 332 -20.48 1.86 -7.17
C GLU A 332 -19.88 2.88 -6.20
N ASP A 333 -18.98 3.73 -6.70
CA ASP A 333 -18.22 4.75 -5.96
C ASP A 333 -17.28 4.19 -4.85
N THR A 334 -17.11 2.87 -4.76
CA THR A 334 -16.23 2.22 -3.78
C THR A 334 -15.26 1.25 -4.46
N HIS A 335 -15.77 0.17 -5.06
CA HIS A 335 -14.94 -0.88 -5.64
C HIS A 335 -14.29 -0.43 -6.95
N ASP A 336 -15.06 0.25 -7.79
CA ASP A 336 -14.64 0.83 -9.07
C ASP A 336 -13.54 1.89 -8.87
N VAL A 337 -13.75 2.85 -7.97
CA VAL A 337 -12.78 3.89 -7.65
C VAL A 337 -11.50 3.28 -7.05
N GLY A 338 -11.65 2.33 -6.13
CA GLY A 338 -10.52 1.63 -5.52
C GLY A 338 -9.68 0.86 -6.55
N LYS A 339 -10.33 0.18 -7.49
CA LYS A 339 -9.69 -0.56 -8.58
C LYS A 339 -8.85 0.36 -9.46
N GLU A 340 -9.43 1.46 -9.93
CA GLU A 340 -8.73 2.39 -10.81
C GLU A 340 -7.63 3.18 -10.06
N ASP A 341 -7.84 3.52 -8.78
CA ASP A 341 -6.82 4.15 -7.94
C ASP A 341 -5.61 3.23 -7.73
N MET A 342 -5.85 1.95 -7.43
CA MET A 342 -4.79 0.95 -7.30
C MET A 342 -4.00 0.78 -8.61
N LYS A 343 -4.68 0.65 -9.75
CA LYS A 343 -4.01 0.58 -11.06
C LYS A 343 -3.16 1.81 -11.34
N ARG A 344 -3.67 3.01 -11.04
CA ARG A 344 -2.90 4.26 -11.14
C ARG A 344 -1.66 4.22 -10.25
N GLN A 345 -1.77 3.74 -9.01
CA GLN A 345 -0.64 3.63 -8.10
C GLN A 345 0.40 2.62 -8.59
N LEU A 346 -0.02 1.43 -9.04
CA LEU A 346 0.87 0.41 -9.58
C LEU A 346 1.51 0.86 -10.91
N GLY A 347 0.78 1.58 -11.75
CA GLY A 347 1.31 2.22 -12.96
C GLY A 347 2.40 3.25 -12.66
N SER A 348 2.25 4.01 -11.56
CA SER A 348 3.30 4.94 -11.13
C SER A 348 4.60 4.22 -10.74
N VAL A 349 4.51 3.00 -10.18
CA VAL A 349 5.67 2.14 -9.89
C VAL A 349 6.39 1.77 -11.18
N VAL A 350 5.65 1.28 -12.17
CA VAL A 350 6.21 0.88 -13.47
C VAL A 350 6.98 2.04 -14.12
N ILE A 351 6.40 3.24 -14.17
CA ILE A 351 7.07 4.40 -14.78
C ILE A 351 8.32 4.82 -13.97
N LEU A 352 8.26 4.78 -12.64
CA LEU A 352 9.38 5.15 -11.77
C LEU A 352 10.60 4.23 -11.95
N VAL A 353 10.37 2.91 -11.94
CA VAL A 353 11.47 1.93 -11.93
C VAL A 353 12.00 1.64 -13.33
N SER A 354 11.17 1.82 -14.35
CA SER A 354 11.58 1.65 -15.76
C SER A 354 12.69 2.62 -16.13
N GLY A 355 13.54 2.20 -17.06
CA GLY A 355 14.60 3.01 -17.63
C GLY A 355 15.27 2.32 -18.82
N GLU A 356 16.16 3.05 -19.47
CA GLU A 356 16.79 2.71 -20.74
C GLU A 356 18.19 2.10 -20.56
N THR A 357 18.61 1.84 -19.32
CA THR A 357 19.83 1.06 -19.07
C THR A 357 19.67 -0.32 -19.71
N ARG A 358 20.55 -0.64 -20.66
CA ARG A 358 20.57 -1.90 -21.39
C ARG A 358 21.26 -3.00 -20.61
#